data_AF-A0A2W4MX29-F1
#
_entry.id   AF-A0A2W4MX29-F1
#
_cell.length_a   1.000
_cell.length_b   1.000
_cell.length_c   1.000
_cell.angle_alpha   90.00
_cell.angle_beta   90.00
_cell.angle_gamma   90.00
#
_symmetry.space_group_name_H-M   'P 1'
#
loop_
_entity.id
_entity.type
_entity.pdbx_description
1 polymer ?
#
loop_
_entity_poly.entity_id
_entity_poly.type
_entity_poly.pdbx_seq_one_letter_code
_entity_poly.pdbx_strand_id
1 'polypeptide(L)'
;MVKLVALYRRPADPEAFDRHYREVHAPLAARMPGLRRMEVARVTGSPMGESPYYLMAEMYFDSLADLEAALSSPEGRAAGKDLMGFARDLVSLHIAEVQDA
;
A
#
# COMPACT_ATOMS: atom_id res chain seq x y z
N MET A 1 1.33 -17.10 5.03
CA MET A 1 1.64 -15.65 5.03
C MET A 1 0.64 -14.96 4.13
N VAL A 2 0.19 -13.77 4.52
CA VAL A 2 -0.70 -12.93 3.71
C VAL A 2 -0.04 -11.59 3.43
N LYS A 3 -0.53 -10.89 2.41
CA LYS A 3 -0.16 -9.50 2.17
C LYS A 3 -1.38 -8.63 1.88
N LEU A 4 -1.33 -7.40 2.36
CA LEU A 4 -2.15 -6.32 1.85
C LEU A 4 -1.43 -5.68 0.67
N VAL A 5 -2.09 -5.64 -0.49
CA VAL A 5 -1.59 -5.03 -1.72
C VAL A 5 -2.35 -3.73 -1.96
N ALA A 6 -1.63 -2.63 -2.07
CA ALA A 6 -2.15 -1.34 -2.50
C ALA A 6 -1.63 -1.01 -3.91
N LEU A 7 -2.54 -0.92 -4.88
CA LEU A 7 -2.22 -0.51 -6.25
C LEU A 7 -2.79 0.88 -6.52
N TYR A 8 -1.93 1.81 -6.92
CA TYR A 8 -2.27 3.19 -7.19
C TYR A 8 -2.27 3.45 -8.68
N ARG A 9 -3.34 4.04 -9.20
CA ARG A 9 -3.36 4.63 -10.55
C ARG A 9 -2.52 5.91 -10.60
N ARG A 10 -2.22 6.37 -11.82
CA ARG A 10 -1.43 7.60 -12.01
C ARG A 10 -2.16 8.82 -11.42
N PRO A 11 -1.56 9.54 -10.45
CA PRO A 11 -2.12 10.78 -9.92
C PRO A 11 -2.04 11.90 -10.96
N ALA A 12 -2.90 12.91 -10.82
CA ALA A 12 -2.84 14.13 -11.64
C ALA A 12 -1.57 14.95 -11.35
N ASP A 13 -1.10 14.94 -10.10
CA ASP A 13 0.16 15.55 -9.66
C ASP A 13 1.07 14.47 -9.05
N PRO A 14 1.98 13.87 -9.84
CA PRO A 14 2.91 12.85 -9.38
C PRO A 14 3.89 13.33 -8.31
N GLU A 15 4.33 14.59 -8.36
CA GLU A 15 5.32 15.11 -7.42
C GLU A 15 4.69 15.31 -6.04
N ALA A 16 3.50 15.89 -5.97
CA ALA A 16 2.76 16.03 -4.72
C ALA A 16 2.39 14.67 -4.12
N PHE A 17 1.96 13.72 -4.96
CA PHE A 17 1.68 12.35 -4.53
C PHE A 17 2.93 11.69 -3.95
N ASP A 18 4.06 11.74 -4.64
CA ASP A 18 5.30 11.07 -4.22
C ASP A 18 5.85 11.64 -2.92
N ARG A 19 5.80 12.97 -2.77
CA ARG A 19 6.20 13.65 -1.53
C ARG A 19 5.34 13.21 -0.37
N HIS A 20 4.01 13.30 -0.50
CA HIS A 20 3.08 12.88 0.56
C HIS A 20 3.22 11.40 0.89
N TYR A 21 3.34 10.56 -0.14
CA TYR A 21 3.49 9.13 0.00
C TYR A 21 4.75 8.79 0.83
N ARG A 22 5.89 9.38 0.49
CA ARG A 22 7.18 9.10 1.14
C ARG A 22 7.27 9.68 2.54
N GLU A 23 6.82 10.92 2.73
CA GLU A 23 7.04 11.67 3.97
C GLU A 23 5.95 11.43 5.02
N VAL A 24 4.75 11.03 4.59
CA VAL A 24 3.59 10.87 5.49
C VAL A 24 3.05 9.45 5.43
N HIS A 25 2.60 8.99 4.26
CA HIS A 25 1.82 7.76 4.17
C HIS A 25 2.62 6.49 4.50
N ALA A 26 3.77 6.30 3.86
CA ALA A 26 4.59 5.12 4.05
C ALA A 26 5.11 4.97 5.49
N PRO A 27 5.58 6.05 6.18
CA PRO A 27 5.90 5.98 7.60
C PRO A 27 4.72 5.60 8.51
N LEU A 28 3.48 6.03 8.18
CA LEU A 28 2.29 5.61 8.92
C LEU A 28 2.01 4.12 8.74
N ALA A 29 2.03 3.63 7.50
CA ALA A 29 1.80 2.22 7.20
C ALA A 29 2.89 1.31 7.80
N ALA A 30 4.15 1.73 7.79
CA ALA A 30 5.28 0.99 8.34
C ALA A 30 5.22 0.78 9.87
N ARG A 31 4.35 1.53 10.57
CA ARG A 31 4.13 1.41 12.02
C ARG A 31 3.05 0.39 12.39
N MET A 32 2.36 -0.20 11.42
CA MET A 32 1.33 -1.19 11.70
C MET A 32 1.90 -2.38 12.50
N PRO A 33 1.26 -2.80 13.60
CA PRO A 33 1.75 -3.91 14.41
C PRO A 33 1.70 -5.22 13.62
N GLY A 34 2.68 -6.09 13.84
CA GLY A 34 2.75 -7.40 13.15
C GLY A 34 3.25 -7.33 11.70
N LEU A 35 3.52 -6.14 11.16
CA LEU A 35 4.09 -5.98 9.82
C LEU A 35 5.48 -6.64 9.75
N ARG A 36 5.65 -7.58 8.83
CA ARG A 36 6.91 -8.32 8.62
C ARG A 36 7.79 -7.67 7.57
N ARG A 37 7.17 -7.16 6.51
CA ARG A 37 7.85 -6.51 5.39
C ARG A 37 6.91 -5.51 4.75
N MET A 38 7.45 -4.37 4.32
CA MET A 38 6.78 -3.46 3.42
C MET A 38 7.65 -3.21 2.20
N GLU A 39 7.13 -3.51 1.02
CA GLU A 39 7.78 -3.21 -0.25
C GLU A 39 6.98 -2.13 -0.96
N VAL A 40 7.69 -1.15 -1.53
CA VAL A 40 7.11 -0.06 -2.31
C VAL A 40 7.82 -0.04 -3.65
N ALA A 41 7.06 -0.18 -4.73
CA ALA A 41 7.60 -0.24 -6.09
C ALA A 41 6.93 0.80 -6.98
N ARG A 42 7.75 1.55 -7.72
CA ARG A 42 7.31 2.36 -8.85
C ARG A 42 6.98 1.43 -10.01
N VAL A 43 5.78 1.56 -10.56
CA VAL A 43 5.43 0.89 -11.82
C VAL A 43 5.93 1.77 -12.96
N THR A 44 6.86 1.27 -13.77
CA THR A 44 7.51 2.03 -14.86
C THR A 44 6.91 1.75 -16.24
N GLY A 45 6.04 0.74 -16.36
CA GLY A 45 5.39 0.35 -17.61
C GLY A 45 4.82 -1.06 -17.53
N SER A 46 4.48 -1.62 -18.69
CA SER A 46 4.07 -3.00 -18.90
C SER A 46 4.77 -3.57 -20.15
N PRO A 47 4.84 -4.90 -20.34
CA PRO A 47 5.37 -5.48 -21.57
C PRO A 47 4.68 -5.00 -22.86
N MET A 48 3.45 -4.49 -22.74
CA MET A 48 2.67 -3.96 -23.87
C MET A 48 2.70 -2.42 -23.96
N GLY A 49 3.51 -1.73 -23.17
CA GLY A 49 3.65 -0.27 -23.19
C GLY A 49 3.35 0.36 -21.82
N GLU A 50 2.37 1.26 -21.76
CA GLU A 50 2.03 1.92 -20.50
C GLU A 50 1.28 0.98 -19.55
N SER A 51 1.39 1.24 -18.25
CA SER A 51 0.60 0.59 -17.21
C SER A 51 -0.43 1.59 -16.67
N PRO A 52 -1.67 1.17 -16.35
CA PRO A 52 -2.62 2.03 -15.65
C PRO A 52 -2.19 2.32 -14.21
N TYR A 53 -1.23 1.55 -13.68
CA TYR A 53 -0.70 1.69 -12.33
C TYR A 53 0.58 2.51 -12.30
N TYR A 54 0.76 3.23 -11.21
CA TYR A 54 1.86 4.16 -10.96
C TYR A 54 2.73 3.72 -9.78
N LEU A 55 2.12 3.16 -8.74
CA LEU A 55 2.83 2.69 -7.55
C LEU A 55 2.14 1.44 -7.01
N MET A 56 2.93 0.51 -6.47
CA MET A 56 2.47 -0.66 -5.74
C MET A 56 3.10 -0.64 -4.35
N ALA A 57 2.33 -1.00 -3.33
CA ALA A 57 2.85 -1.31 -2.02
C ALA A 57 2.33 -2.64 -1.52
N GLU A 58 3.21 -3.43 -0.91
CA GLU A 58 2.92 -4.77 -0.43
C GLU A 58 3.35 -4.87 1.03
N MET A 59 2.39 -5.15 1.91
CA MET A 59 2.60 -5.22 3.37
C MET A 59 2.32 -6.64 3.83
N TYR A 60 3.35 -7.33 4.31
CA TYR A 60 3.33 -8.76 4.62
C TYR A 60 3.05 -8.99 6.11
N PHE A 61 2.18 -9.96 6.40
CA PHE A 61 1.79 -10.39 7.73
C PHE A 61 1.78 -11.92 7.82
N ASP A 62 2.02 -12.48 9.00
CA ASP A 62 2.12 -13.94 9.16
C ASP A 62 0.79 -14.64 8.83
N SER A 63 -0.33 -14.05 9.27
CA SER A 63 -1.68 -14.55 9.07
C SER A 63 -2.70 -13.45 8.75
N LEU A 64 -3.90 -13.85 8.31
CA LEU A 64 -5.02 -12.93 8.11
C LEU A 64 -5.43 -12.24 9.42
N ALA A 65 -5.41 -12.95 10.54
CA ALA A 65 -5.73 -12.39 11.85
C ALA A 65 -4.75 -11.26 12.25
N ASP A 66 -3.46 -11.42 11.95
CA ASP A 66 -2.46 -10.38 12.21
C ASP A 66 -2.71 -9.15 11.33
N LEU A 67 -3.06 -9.34 10.06
CA LEU A 67 -3.44 -8.25 9.16
C LEU A 67 -4.69 -7.50 9.65
N GLU A 68 -5.73 -8.22 10.07
CA GLU A 68 -6.96 -7.60 10.59
C GLU A 68 -6.72 -6.81 11.88
N ALA A 69 -5.90 -7.35 12.78
CA ALA A 69 -5.46 -6.66 14.00
C ALA A 69 -4.65 -5.40 13.65
N ALA A 70 -3.75 -5.49 12.67
CA ALA A 70 -2.96 -4.37 12.17
C ALA A 70 -3.85 -3.26 11.60
N LEU A 71 -4.83 -3.60 10.74
CA LEU A 71 -5.78 -2.64 10.18
C LEU A 71 -6.67 -1.98 11.23
N SER A 72 -7.03 -2.72 12.28
CA SER A 72 -7.88 -2.24 13.37
C SER A 72 -7.15 -1.39 14.42
N SER A 73 -5.82 -1.43 14.45
CA SER A 73 -4.95 -0.70 15.38
C SER A 73 -5.01 0.83 15.20
N PRO A 74 -4.56 1.62 16.20
CA PRO A 74 -4.41 3.07 16.05
C PRO A 74 -3.56 3.47 14.84
N GLU A 75 -2.47 2.74 14.58
CA GLU A 75 -1.54 2.97 13.47
C GLU A 75 -2.22 2.65 12.12
N GLY A 76 -2.92 1.52 12.03
CA GLY A 76 -3.67 1.13 10.83
C GLY A 76 -4.79 2.12 10.49
N ARG A 77 -5.53 2.59 11.51
CA ARG A 77 -6.56 3.64 11.33
C ARG A 77 -5.96 4.97 10.89
N ALA A 78 -4.78 5.34 11.41
CA ALA A 78 -4.09 6.55 10.99
C ALA A 78 -3.64 6.46 9.52
N ALA A 79 -3.03 5.34 9.12
CA ALA A 79 -2.64 5.08 7.73
C ALA A 79 -3.85 5.06 6.79
N GLY A 80 -4.95 4.40 7.19
CA GLY A 80 -6.19 4.36 6.43
C GLY A 80 -6.86 5.72 6.29
N LYS A 81 -6.91 6.53 7.36
CA LYS A 81 -7.44 7.90 7.29
C LYS A 81 -6.64 8.77 6.33
N ASP A 82 -5.32 8.71 6.41
CA ASP A 82 -4.43 9.42 5.50
C ASP A 82 -4.63 8.98 4.05
N LEU A 83 -4.65 7.66 3.79
CA LEU A 83 -4.88 7.07 2.47
C LEU A 83 -6.15 7.61 1.80
N MET A 84 -7.24 7.66 2.54
CA MET A 84 -8.53 8.17 2.06
C MET A 84 -8.53 9.68 1.81
N GLY A 85 -7.56 10.42 2.36
CA GLY A 85 -7.39 11.84 2.13
C GLY A 85 -6.70 12.16 0.80
N PHE A 86 -5.60 11.48 0.47
CA PHE A 86 -4.78 11.84 -0.70
C PHE A 86 -4.96 10.91 -1.92
N ALA A 87 -5.43 9.68 -1.73
CA ALA A 87 -5.42 8.65 -2.78
C ALA A 87 -6.73 7.85 -2.92
N ARG A 88 -7.84 8.29 -2.30
CA ARG A 88 -9.14 7.60 -2.32
C ARG A 88 -9.57 7.10 -3.70
N ASP A 89 -9.48 7.96 -4.71
CA ASP A 89 -9.92 7.64 -6.07
C ASP A 89 -8.81 6.98 -6.90
N LEU A 90 -7.61 6.84 -6.35
CA LEU A 90 -6.43 6.30 -7.04
C LEU A 90 -6.10 4.87 -6.59
N VAL A 91 -6.36 4.53 -5.33
CA VAL A 91 -5.94 3.27 -4.72
C VAL A 91 -6.98 2.17 -4.87
N SER A 92 -6.51 0.94 -5.07
CA SER A 92 -7.27 -0.28 -4.81
C SER A 92 -6.51 -1.14 -3.81
N LEU A 93 -7.23 -1.73 -2.86
CA LEU A 93 -6.69 -2.57 -1.79
C LEU A 93 -7.14 -4.00 -1.98
N HIS A 94 -6.20 -4.94 -1.86
CA HIS A 94 -6.44 -6.37 -2.04
C HIS A 94 -5.73 -7.15 -0.95
N ILE A 95 -6.38 -8.18 -0.43
CA ILE A 95 -5.74 -9.17 0.44
C ILE A 95 -5.34 -10.35 -0.44
N ALA A 96 -4.07 -10.76 -0.36
CA ALA A 96 -3.55 -11.88 -1.13
C ALA A 96 -2.81 -12.86 -0.21
N GLU A 97 -3.00 -14.16 -0.46
CA GLU A 97 -2.18 -15.21 0.14
C GLU A 97 -0.88 -15.36 -0.63
N VAL A 98 0.23 -15.48 0.08
CA VAL A 98 1.53 -15.77 -0.52
C VAL A 98 1.64 -17.28 -0.71
N GLN A 99 1.82 -17.72 -1.95
CA GLN A 99 2.03 -19.13 -2.31
C GLN A 99 3.49 -19.38 -2.66
N ASP A 100 3.97 -20.57 -2.35
CA ASP A 100 5.26 -21.06 -2.84
C ASP A 100 5.13 -21.45 -4.32
N ALA A 101 6.18 -21.20 -5.11
CA ALA A 101 6.22 -21.44 -6.55
C ALA A 101 6.64 -22.87 -6.90
#